data_AF-A0A1B1EUY9-F1
#
_entry.id   AF-A0A1B1EUY9-F1
#
_cell.length_a   1.000
_cell.length_b   1.000
_cell.length_c   1.000
_cell.angle_alpha   90.00
_cell.angle_beta   90.00
_cell.angle_gamma   90.00
#
_symmetry.space_group_name_H-M   'P 1'
#
loop_
_entity.id
_entity.type
_entity.pdbx_description
1 polymer ?
#
loop_
_entity_poly.entity_id
_entity_poly.type
_entity_poly.pdbx_seq_one_letter_code
_entity_poly.pdbx_strand_id
1 'polypeptide(L)'
;MQKHIDVIKHLPIFTEVDHISPIPLLPSLPKNKKWYLLPRDEENSYGKIIYPRDEGGFINSSSQNMCYILEDIIKIPRLAIYDYWRMFVIPFLESQIPRNIDIVVEKLFDRLPSLFDADLKNDLGGRSFVPAVTLNMSQQHQSTDLINLAKPTELFDPEAKAVTDLFFDDEQLFPAGKFGNPQKYLPILKSLGIKSVLTLNDIISRIDVIMTRKQTSNEELVHAKAFSLLKYIDDNWDRLTLMTNNLNNATLESILKAEWIPTVDKFGNKLFSKAEDCYCEKFKNLVCLTVPVLEYNLENNNFIDFFDWDVYPDVKTVLRQLKLCRDSVASQNERKSICITIYEYMNEISISQTPGESTNEELRFMIESLRNEPWILCGKSFHSSDKVVVNLPDQFQNNDSLIVKLPLEYYKFVDLFKKMGVRDRVGVKDLVEFIKSIVKEDKNRILDTREISNVIMILEQIARIRKDNRSEGNDNNTDELEGLLIPNDKNVLVNFREIYFDDMGSRFSDEEKSNYEIVHDSITQDITEKLGIQTLKGTVFGNYTKL
;
A
#
# COMPACT_ATOMS: atom_id res chain seq x y z
N MET A 1 -20.13 70.62 47.49
CA MET A 1 -19.25 69.88 46.57
C MET A 1 -20.06 69.02 45.58
N GLN A 2 -20.91 68.09 46.03
CA GLN A 2 -21.71 67.22 45.15
C GLN A 2 -22.52 67.96 44.07
N LYS A 3 -23.29 69.01 44.46
CA LYS A 3 -24.04 69.85 43.50
C LYS A 3 -23.18 70.46 42.38
N HIS A 4 -21.91 70.76 42.66
CA HIS A 4 -20.99 71.33 41.65
C HIS A 4 -20.44 70.22 40.74
N ILE A 5 -20.14 69.05 41.28
CA ILE A 5 -19.75 67.85 40.52
C ILE A 5 -20.88 67.46 39.54
N ASP A 6 -22.13 67.50 40.00
CA ASP A 6 -23.28 67.16 39.16
C ASP A 6 -23.45 68.17 38.01
N VAL A 7 -23.26 69.48 38.26
CA VAL A 7 -23.26 70.49 37.19
C VAL A 7 -22.11 70.25 36.21
N ILE A 8 -20.90 70.00 36.70
CA ILE A 8 -19.71 69.73 35.88
C ILE A 8 -19.94 68.54 34.94
N LYS A 9 -20.59 67.46 35.42
CA LYS A 9 -20.93 66.29 34.59
C LYS A 9 -21.83 66.62 33.39
N HIS A 10 -22.62 67.71 33.45
CA HIS A 10 -23.50 68.12 32.34
C HIS A 10 -22.84 69.07 31.34
N LEU A 11 -21.61 69.54 31.61
CA LEU A 11 -20.90 70.45 30.71
C LEU A 11 -20.15 69.68 29.61
N PRO A 12 -20.21 70.11 28.33
CA PRO A 12 -19.48 69.49 27.24
C PRO A 12 -18.01 69.93 27.25
N ILE A 13 -17.26 69.49 28.26
CA ILE A 13 -15.86 69.91 28.50
C ILE A 13 -14.89 68.73 28.55
N PHE A 14 -15.38 67.49 28.42
CA PHE A 14 -14.57 66.28 28.44
C PHE A 14 -14.38 65.75 27.02
N THR A 15 -13.34 64.95 26.79
CA THR A 15 -13.07 64.37 25.47
C THR A 15 -13.07 62.86 25.59
N GLU A 16 -13.85 62.16 24.77
CA GLU A 16 -13.77 60.70 24.65
C GLU A 16 -12.49 60.33 23.88
N VAL A 17 -11.84 59.24 24.28
CA VAL A 17 -10.67 58.71 23.57
C VAL A 17 -11.09 58.35 22.11
N ASP A 18 -10.24 58.61 21.12
CA ASP A 18 -10.54 58.58 19.66
C ASP A 18 -11.50 59.68 19.14
N HIS A 19 -11.86 60.67 19.96
CA HIS A 19 -12.72 61.78 19.56
C HIS A 19 -12.09 63.14 19.79
N ILE A 20 -12.49 64.10 18.97
CA ILE A 20 -12.00 65.48 19.02
C ILE A 20 -13.06 66.42 19.62
N SER A 21 -14.34 66.05 19.52
CA SER A 21 -15.44 66.88 19.99
C SER A 21 -15.63 66.76 21.51
N PRO A 22 -15.75 67.87 22.25
CA PRO A 22 -16.09 67.83 23.66
C PRO A 22 -17.48 67.22 23.90
N ILE A 23 -17.59 66.42 24.95
CA ILE A 23 -18.79 65.69 25.36
C ILE A 23 -19.12 65.96 26.84
N PRO A 24 -20.41 65.91 27.22
CA PRO A 24 -20.82 65.85 28.62
C PRO A 24 -20.75 64.41 29.14
N LEU A 25 -20.59 64.24 30.46
CA LEU A 25 -20.68 62.92 31.10
C LEU A 25 -22.14 62.51 31.38
N LEU A 26 -23.03 63.49 31.57
CA LEU A 26 -24.47 63.33 31.78
C LEU A 26 -25.29 64.32 30.92
N PRO A 27 -26.46 63.91 30.40
CA PRO A 27 -26.98 62.55 30.40
C PRO A 27 -26.09 61.64 29.53
N SER A 28 -25.81 60.44 30.00
CA SER A 28 -25.16 59.42 29.17
C SER A 28 -26.11 59.07 28.03
N LEU A 29 -25.63 59.16 26.78
CA LEU A 29 -26.32 58.58 25.64
C LEU A 29 -25.48 57.41 25.10
N PRO A 30 -26.01 56.17 25.13
CA PRO A 30 -27.31 55.74 25.67
C PRO A 30 -27.40 55.83 27.21
N LYS A 31 -28.63 55.80 27.77
CA LYS A 31 -28.98 56.13 29.18
C LYS A 31 -28.19 55.39 30.28
N ASN A 32 -27.42 54.36 29.94
CA ASN A 32 -26.62 53.55 30.86
C ASN A 32 -25.11 53.51 30.49
N LYS A 33 -24.64 54.37 29.57
CA LYS A 33 -23.23 54.42 29.17
C LYS A 33 -22.35 54.67 30.40
N LYS A 34 -21.42 53.77 30.67
CA LYS A 34 -20.41 53.93 31.73
C LYS A 34 -19.13 54.53 31.17
N TRP A 35 -18.52 55.43 31.94
CA TRP A 35 -17.26 56.06 31.60
C TRP A 35 -16.12 55.48 32.43
N TYR A 36 -14.99 55.23 31.78
CA TYR A 36 -13.78 54.69 32.40
C TYR A 36 -12.56 55.53 32.00
N LEU A 37 -11.50 55.47 32.80
CA LEU A 37 -10.18 55.96 32.42
C LEU A 37 -9.31 54.78 31.98
N LEU A 38 -8.53 54.98 30.92
CA LEU A 38 -7.56 53.98 30.46
C LEU A 38 -6.46 53.75 31.52
N PRO A 39 -5.79 52.60 31.51
CA PRO A 39 -4.59 52.39 32.30
C PRO A 39 -3.52 53.44 31.97
N ARG A 40 -2.74 53.90 32.96
CA ARG A 40 -1.77 55.01 32.79
C ARG A 40 -0.75 54.75 31.66
N ASP A 41 -0.34 53.51 31.46
CA ASP A 41 0.62 53.13 30.41
C ASP A 41 -0.02 53.01 29.01
N GLU A 42 -1.36 52.93 28.94
CA GLU A 42 -2.13 52.73 27.71
C GLU A 42 -2.71 54.04 27.17
N GLU A 43 -2.84 55.10 27.98
CA GLU A 43 -3.44 56.39 27.56
C GLU A 43 -2.85 56.97 26.27
N ASN A 44 -1.55 56.78 26.05
CA ASN A 44 -0.83 57.27 24.86
C ASN A 44 -0.52 56.17 23.83
N SER A 45 -0.81 54.90 24.14
CA SER A 45 -0.36 53.75 23.36
C SER A 45 -1.42 52.70 23.06
N TYR A 46 -2.68 52.87 23.49
CA TYR A 46 -3.73 51.83 23.39
C TYR A 46 -4.16 51.49 21.95
N GLY A 47 -4.13 52.43 21.00
CA GLY A 47 -4.55 52.19 19.61
C GLY A 47 -5.93 52.72 19.28
N LYS A 48 -6.82 51.88 18.72
CA LYS A 48 -8.21 52.25 18.41
C LYS A 48 -9.15 51.56 19.39
N ILE A 49 -10.11 52.30 19.95
CA ILE A 49 -11.09 51.74 20.89
C ILE A 49 -12.04 50.87 20.11
N ILE A 50 -12.05 49.58 20.46
CA ILE A 50 -12.92 48.58 19.84
C ILE A 50 -14.17 48.26 20.68
N TYR A 51 -14.21 48.75 21.92
CA TYR A 51 -15.35 48.58 22.81
C TYR A 51 -16.61 49.30 22.26
N PRO A 52 -17.79 48.65 22.21
CA PRO A 52 -19.00 49.26 21.68
C PRO A 52 -19.41 50.52 22.45
N ARG A 53 -19.69 51.59 21.70
CA ARG A 53 -19.97 52.92 22.27
C ARG A 53 -21.28 52.98 23.05
N ASP A 54 -22.19 52.08 22.75
CA ASP A 54 -23.47 51.92 23.41
C ASP A 54 -23.34 51.19 24.75
N GLU A 55 -22.27 50.44 24.99
CA GLU A 55 -22.00 49.82 26.28
C GLU A 55 -21.22 50.73 27.23
N GLY A 56 -20.27 51.51 26.71
CA GLY A 56 -19.49 52.45 27.51
C GLY A 56 -18.48 53.25 26.69
N GLY A 57 -17.60 53.97 27.37
CA GLY A 57 -16.55 54.74 26.71
C GLY A 57 -15.41 55.10 27.64
N PHE A 58 -14.33 55.56 27.04
CA PHE A 58 -13.10 55.95 27.73
C PHE A 58 -12.93 57.45 27.65
N ILE A 59 -12.66 58.11 28.77
CA ILE A 59 -12.40 59.55 28.80
C ILE A 59 -10.90 59.80 28.71
N ASN A 60 -10.53 60.77 27.87
CA ASN A 60 -9.15 61.22 27.75
C ASN A 60 -8.71 61.94 29.04
N SER A 61 -7.66 61.43 29.66
CA SER A 61 -7.02 61.96 30.87
C SER A 61 -5.58 62.42 30.66
N SER A 62 -5.18 62.72 29.41
CA SER A 62 -3.77 63.03 29.04
C SER A 62 -3.17 64.27 29.73
N SER A 63 -3.99 65.13 30.33
CA SER A 63 -3.52 66.29 31.12
C SER A 63 -3.58 65.99 32.62
N GLN A 64 -2.52 66.31 33.36
CA GLN A 64 -2.42 66.11 34.81
C GLN A 64 -3.60 66.73 35.57
N ASN A 65 -4.05 67.91 35.14
CA ASN A 65 -5.19 68.59 35.75
C ASN A 65 -6.51 67.85 35.47
N MET A 66 -6.68 67.33 34.25
CA MET A 66 -7.87 66.54 33.92
C MET A 66 -7.88 65.19 34.62
N CYS A 67 -6.73 64.53 34.74
CA CYS A 67 -6.58 63.31 35.52
C CYS A 67 -7.08 63.50 36.96
N TYR A 68 -6.63 64.56 37.65
CA TYR A 68 -7.08 64.88 39.01
C TYR A 68 -8.59 65.15 39.08
N ILE A 69 -9.13 65.93 38.13
CA ILE A 69 -10.57 66.23 38.09
C ILE A 69 -11.39 64.95 37.88
N LEU A 70 -10.99 64.09 36.95
CA LEU A 70 -11.76 62.89 36.60
C LEU A 70 -11.67 61.80 37.68
N GLU A 71 -10.47 61.54 38.21
CA GLU A 71 -10.20 60.43 39.13
C GLU A 71 -10.48 60.81 40.59
N ASP A 72 -9.99 61.97 41.04
CA ASP A 72 -10.06 62.36 42.46
C ASP A 72 -11.31 63.16 42.82
N ILE A 73 -11.82 63.99 41.90
CA ILE A 73 -13.02 64.82 42.14
C ILE A 73 -14.30 64.14 41.65
N ILE A 74 -14.35 63.75 40.37
CA ILE A 74 -15.55 63.18 39.73
C ILE A 74 -15.71 61.69 40.07
N LYS A 75 -14.62 61.00 40.44
CA LYS A 75 -14.55 59.56 40.77
C LYS A 75 -14.87 58.65 39.59
N ILE A 76 -14.40 58.96 38.39
CA ILE A 76 -14.42 58.02 37.26
C ILE A 76 -13.41 56.90 37.54
N PRO A 77 -13.81 55.63 37.46
CA PRO A 77 -12.92 54.50 37.72
C PRO A 77 -11.83 54.41 36.64
N ARG A 78 -10.59 54.26 37.08
CA ARG A 78 -9.46 53.91 36.23
C ARG A 78 -9.29 52.40 36.18
N LEU A 79 -9.17 51.86 34.98
CA LEU A 79 -8.96 50.43 34.80
C LEU A 79 -7.51 50.03 35.02
N ALA A 80 -7.30 48.83 35.58
CA ALA A 80 -6.03 48.14 35.49
C ALA A 80 -5.80 47.65 34.05
N ILE A 81 -4.53 47.47 33.67
CA ILE A 81 -4.16 46.96 32.32
C ILE A 81 -4.87 45.62 32.05
N TYR A 82 -4.85 44.72 33.03
CA TYR A 82 -5.49 43.42 32.94
C TYR A 82 -7.00 43.51 32.65
N ASP A 83 -7.73 44.30 33.45
CA ASP A 83 -9.19 44.45 33.31
C ASP A 83 -9.55 45.09 31.97
N TYR A 84 -8.77 46.09 31.53
CA TYR A 84 -8.97 46.74 30.24
C TYR A 84 -8.93 45.73 29.09
N TRP A 85 -7.84 44.97 28.97
CA TRP A 85 -7.70 44.01 27.89
C TRP A 85 -8.71 42.86 27.97
N ARG A 86 -8.91 42.29 29.17
CA ARG A 86 -9.76 41.11 29.35
C ARG A 86 -11.25 41.41 29.23
N MET A 87 -11.71 42.57 29.71
CA MET A 87 -13.15 42.89 29.75
C MET A 87 -13.59 43.78 28.59
N PHE A 88 -12.70 44.61 28.02
CA PHE A 88 -13.11 45.65 27.07
C PHE A 88 -12.48 45.51 25.68
N VAL A 89 -11.43 44.69 25.52
CA VAL A 89 -10.78 44.48 24.21
C VAL A 89 -11.04 43.08 23.68
N ILE A 90 -10.57 42.04 24.38
CA ILE A 90 -10.60 40.65 23.92
C ILE A 90 -12.01 40.15 23.54
N PRO A 91 -13.07 40.42 24.33
CA PRO A 91 -14.42 39.97 23.99
C PRO A 91 -14.95 40.54 22.67
N PHE A 92 -14.38 41.65 22.21
CA PHE A 92 -14.86 42.38 21.04
C PHE A 92 -13.98 42.19 19.81
N LEU A 93 -12.87 41.46 19.89
CA LEU A 93 -11.95 41.26 18.75
C LEU A 93 -12.67 40.76 17.49
N GLU A 94 -13.54 39.76 17.63
CA GLU A 94 -14.27 39.13 16.51
C GLU A 94 -15.28 40.08 15.83
N SER A 95 -15.72 41.12 16.54
CA SER A 95 -16.75 42.06 16.08
C SER A 95 -16.19 43.24 15.26
N GLN A 96 -14.87 43.34 15.14
CA GLN A 96 -14.23 44.53 14.58
C GLN A 96 -14.00 44.44 13.09
N ILE A 97 -14.04 45.62 12.44
CA ILE A 97 -13.64 45.72 11.04
C ILE A 97 -12.14 45.39 10.88
N PRO A 98 -11.74 44.74 9.77
CA PRO A 98 -10.44 44.08 9.68
C PRO A 98 -9.22 45.01 9.83
N ARG A 99 -9.28 46.24 9.29
CA ARG A 99 -8.17 47.20 9.43
C ARG A 99 -7.89 47.58 10.90
N ASN A 100 -8.89 47.49 11.77
CA ASN A 100 -8.72 47.76 13.19
C ASN A 100 -8.14 46.56 13.92
N ILE A 101 -8.52 45.33 13.52
CA ILE A 101 -8.12 44.11 14.22
C ILE A 101 -6.60 43.94 14.15
N ASP A 102 -5.97 44.18 13.01
CA ASP A 102 -4.51 44.06 12.84
C ASP A 102 -3.70 44.98 13.76
N ILE A 103 -4.21 46.18 14.02
CA ILE A 103 -3.56 47.17 14.89
C ILE A 103 -3.73 46.74 16.35
N VAL A 104 -4.93 46.28 16.72
CA VAL A 104 -5.25 45.89 18.09
C VAL A 104 -4.56 44.58 18.47
N VAL A 105 -4.54 43.60 17.57
CA VAL A 105 -3.88 42.30 17.78
C VAL A 105 -2.37 42.46 17.89
N GLU A 106 -1.76 43.36 17.12
CA GLU A 106 -0.34 43.68 17.25
C GLU A 106 0.00 44.16 18.67
N LYS A 107 -0.79 45.11 19.18
CA LYS A 107 -0.63 45.64 20.55
C LYS A 107 -0.94 44.61 21.62
N LEU A 108 -1.98 43.81 21.40
CA LEU A 108 -2.31 42.69 22.28
C LEU A 108 -1.10 41.76 22.39
N PHE A 109 -0.47 41.39 21.28
CA PHE A 109 0.67 40.49 21.26
C PHE A 109 1.90 41.09 21.94
N ASP A 110 2.17 42.39 21.76
CA ASP A 110 3.25 43.07 22.47
C ASP A 110 3.02 43.10 24.01
N ARG A 111 1.76 43.09 24.45
CA ARG A 111 1.39 43.04 25.89
C ARG A 111 1.20 41.64 26.44
N LEU A 112 0.94 40.67 25.57
CA LEU A 112 0.52 39.33 25.96
C LEU A 112 1.48 38.67 26.96
N PRO A 113 2.81 38.74 26.83
CA PRO A 113 3.73 38.17 27.81
C PRO A 113 3.52 38.65 29.25
N SER A 114 3.04 39.89 29.43
CA SER A 114 2.75 40.48 30.75
C SER A 114 1.34 40.15 31.27
N LEU A 115 0.41 39.83 30.37
CA LEU A 115 -0.98 39.49 30.68
C LEU A 115 -1.25 37.98 30.71
N PHE A 116 -0.24 37.18 30.36
CA PHE A 116 -0.41 35.77 30.06
C PHE A 116 -0.76 34.97 31.31
N ASP A 117 -1.99 34.47 31.36
CA ASP A 117 -2.41 33.42 32.30
C ASP A 117 -3.06 32.26 31.53
N ALA A 118 -3.27 31.13 32.22
CA ALA A 118 -3.80 29.91 31.59
C ALA A 118 -5.24 30.09 31.06
N ASP A 119 -6.07 30.87 31.75
CA ASP A 119 -7.46 31.12 31.36
C ASP A 119 -7.52 31.99 30.10
N LEU A 120 -6.69 33.03 30.05
CA LEU A 120 -6.58 33.95 28.93
C LEU A 120 -6.05 33.25 27.69
N LYS A 121 -5.05 32.36 27.86
CA LYS A 121 -4.54 31.54 26.76
C LYS A 121 -5.63 30.68 26.14
N ASN A 122 -6.43 30.01 26.97
CA ASN A 122 -7.53 29.16 26.49
C ASN A 122 -8.63 29.99 25.80
N ASP A 123 -8.99 31.13 26.38
CA ASP A 123 -9.98 32.06 25.81
C ASP A 123 -9.53 32.59 24.43
N LEU A 124 -8.29 33.08 24.32
CA LEU A 124 -7.74 33.55 23.05
C LEU A 124 -7.58 32.42 22.04
N GLY A 125 -7.13 31.23 22.45
CA GLY A 125 -7.04 30.06 21.56
C GLY A 125 -8.39 29.68 20.93
N GLY A 126 -9.50 29.98 21.60
CA GLY A 126 -10.86 29.71 21.14
C GLY A 126 -11.53 30.84 20.35
N ARG A 127 -10.87 31.98 20.15
CA ARG A 127 -11.44 33.18 19.50
C ARG A 127 -10.93 33.40 18.09
N SER A 128 -11.81 33.82 17.19
CA SER A 128 -11.53 34.03 15.77
C SER A 128 -11.05 35.46 15.52
N PHE A 129 -9.76 35.71 15.70
CA PHE A 129 -9.17 37.05 15.55
C PHE A 129 -7.89 37.09 14.72
N VAL A 130 -7.36 35.94 14.30
CA VAL A 130 -6.14 35.87 13.50
C VAL A 130 -6.52 35.79 12.01
N PRO A 131 -6.06 36.72 11.16
CA PRO A 131 -6.29 36.63 9.73
C PRO A 131 -5.63 35.37 9.12
N ALA A 132 -6.40 34.60 8.35
CA ALA A 132 -5.94 33.37 7.69
C ALA A 132 -5.70 33.58 6.19
N VAL A 133 -4.61 33.01 5.66
CA VAL A 133 -4.20 33.05 4.24
C VAL A 133 -3.62 31.70 3.81
N THR A 134 -3.31 31.59 2.52
CA THR A 134 -2.61 30.45 1.94
C THR A 134 -1.18 30.33 2.47
N LEU A 135 -0.60 29.14 2.39
CA LEU A 135 0.77 28.87 2.84
C LEU A 135 1.78 29.82 2.18
N ASN A 136 1.71 29.97 0.86
CA ASN A 136 2.62 30.81 0.09
C ASN A 136 2.54 32.29 0.53
N MET A 137 1.32 32.81 0.76
CA MET A 137 1.12 34.16 1.28
C MET A 137 1.67 34.32 2.70
N SER A 138 1.46 33.32 3.57
CA SER A 138 1.96 33.32 4.94
C SER A 138 3.49 33.38 5.00
N GLN A 139 4.17 32.52 4.23
CA GLN A 139 5.64 32.46 4.15
C GLN A 139 6.26 33.73 3.56
N GLN A 140 5.55 34.40 2.66
CA GLN A 140 5.95 35.70 2.10
C GLN A 140 5.53 36.89 2.99
N HIS A 141 4.91 36.64 4.14
CA HIS A 141 4.36 37.65 5.05
C HIS A 141 3.42 38.64 4.34
N GLN A 142 2.62 38.15 3.38
CA GLN A 142 1.63 38.97 2.67
C GLN A 142 0.36 39.15 3.50
N SER A 143 -0.18 40.37 3.48
CA SER A 143 -1.51 40.69 4.02
C SER A 143 -2.56 40.61 2.91
N THR A 144 -3.82 40.37 3.28
CA THR A 144 -4.97 40.38 2.38
C THR A 144 -6.04 41.33 2.90
N ASP A 145 -6.76 42.01 2.01
CA ASP A 145 -7.93 42.82 2.36
C ASP A 145 -9.20 41.98 2.53
N LEU A 146 -9.24 40.78 1.93
CA LEU A 146 -10.29 39.77 2.09
C LEU A 146 -9.88 38.84 3.25
N ILE A 147 -10.49 39.03 4.42
CA ILE A 147 -10.00 38.38 5.65
C ILE A 147 -11.04 37.39 6.20
N ASN A 148 -10.68 36.12 6.14
CA ASN A 148 -11.28 35.06 6.94
C ASN A 148 -10.55 35.04 8.30
N LEU A 149 -11.24 35.43 9.38
CA LEU A 149 -10.67 35.36 10.73
C LEU A 149 -10.80 33.94 11.25
N ALA A 150 -9.69 33.38 11.71
CA ALA A 150 -9.61 32.03 12.25
C ALA A 150 -9.18 32.05 13.71
N LYS A 151 -9.48 30.96 14.42
CA LYS A 151 -8.96 30.73 15.76
C LYS A 151 -7.50 30.31 15.67
N PRO A 152 -6.64 30.70 16.63
CA PRO A 152 -5.29 30.17 16.71
C PRO A 152 -5.25 28.63 16.69
N THR A 153 -6.24 27.97 17.33
CA THR A 153 -6.37 26.51 17.38
C THR A 153 -6.86 25.86 16.07
N GLU A 154 -7.31 26.64 15.09
CA GLU A 154 -7.72 26.16 13.76
C GLU A 154 -6.62 26.37 12.70
N LEU A 155 -5.56 27.12 13.05
CA LEU A 155 -4.44 27.44 12.16
C LEU A 155 -3.27 26.47 12.31
N PHE A 156 -2.44 26.40 11.26
CA PHE A 156 -1.23 25.57 11.21
C PHE A 156 0.04 26.41 11.13
N ASP A 157 1.11 25.87 11.72
CA ASP A 157 2.43 26.48 11.77
C ASP A 157 3.07 26.47 10.36
N PRO A 158 3.31 27.64 9.72
CA PRO A 158 3.85 27.71 8.36
C PRO A 158 5.32 27.22 8.27
N GLU A 159 5.99 27.06 9.40
CA GLU A 159 7.37 26.54 9.49
C GLU A 159 7.40 25.00 9.67
N ALA A 160 6.27 24.36 9.98
CA ALA A 160 6.19 22.92 10.22
C ALA A 160 6.05 22.15 8.90
N LYS A 161 7.17 21.98 8.18
CA LYS A 161 7.21 21.37 6.82
C LYS A 161 6.41 20.06 6.68
N ALA A 162 6.58 19.14 7.63
CA ALA A 162 5.87 17.85 7.63
C ALA A 162 4.33 18.00 7.62
N VAL A 163 3.82 19.11 8.15
CA VAL A 163 2.40 19.44 8.20
C VAL A 163 1.99 20.27 6.98
N THR A 164 2.78 21.28 6.61
CA THR A 164 2.45 22.19 5.49
C THR A 164 2.33 21.45 4.16
N ASP A 165 3.12 20.40 3.96
CA ASP A 165 3.11 19.61 2.72
C ASP A 165 1.78 18.86 2.48
N LEU A 166 0.94 18.73 3.51
CA LEU A 166 -0.36 18.04 3.47
C LEU A 166 -1.51 18.88 2.90
N PHE A 167 -1.33 20.19 2.75
CA PHE A 167 -2.37 21.12 2.33
C PHE A 167 -2.27 21.45 0.85
N PHE A 168 -3.42 21.73 0.22
CA PHE A 168 -3.48 22.31 -1.13
C PHE A 168 -3.12 23.80 -1.09
N ASP A 169 -2.56 24.33 -2.17
CA ASP A 169 -2.00 25.69 -2.22
C ASP A 169 -3.05 26.80 -2.01
N ASP A 170 -4.32 26.50 -2.27
CA ASP A 170 -5.44 27.43 -2.14
C ASP A 170 -6.08 27.44 -0.74
N GLU A 171 -5.64 26.58 0.19
CA GLU A 171 -6.21 26.47 1.53
C GLU A 171 -5.76 27.62 2.44
N GLN A 172 -6.73 28.36 3.01
CA GLN A 172 -6.48 29.51 3.88
C GLN A 172 -6.42 29.10 5.36
N LEU A 173 -5.37 28.36 5.74
CA LEU A 173 -5.22 27.78 7.08
C LEU A 173 -3.94 28.23 7.81
N PHE A 174 -3.31 29.31 7.33
CA PHE A 174 -2.03 29.82 7.85
C PHE A 174 -2.15 31.30 8.25
N PRO A 175 -1.37 31.78 9.24
CA PRO A 175 -1.45 33.17 9.71
C PRO A 175 -0.97 34.17 8.65
N ALA A 176 -1.69 35.28 8.48
CA ALA A 176 -1.38 36.30 7.48
C ALA A 176 -0.34 37.33 7.93
N GLY A 177 0.33 37.95 6.96
CA GLY A 177 1.14 39.14 7.17
C GLY A 177 2.21 38.98 8.23
N LYS A 178 2.32 39.98 9.11
CA LYS A 178 3.26 40.02 10.23
C LYS A 178 3.05 38.89 11.25
N PHE A 179 1.85 38.30 11.33
CA PHE A 179 1.55 37.26 12.30
C PHE A 179 2.20 35.91 11.95
N GLY A 180 2.52 35.69 10.67
CA GLY A 180 3.34 34.55 10.23
C GLY A 180 4.83 34.69 10.55
N ASN A 181 5.30 35.86 11.02
CA ASN A 181 6.73 36.10 11.20
C ASN A 181 7.31 35.23 12.36
N PRO A 182 8.28 34.35 12.08
CA PRO A 182 8.85 33.41 13.06
C PRO A 182 9.63 34.10 14.19
N GLN A 183 10.10 35.33 13.99
CA GLN A 183 10.95 36.04 14.94
C GLN A 183 10.17 36.85 15.99
N LYS A 184 8.90 37.17 15.74
CA LYS A 184 8.13 38.08 16.61
C LYS A 184 6.80 37.49 17.08
N TYR A 185 5.86 37.29 16.16
CA TYR A 185 4.47 36.99 16.53
C TYR A 185 4.10 35.51 16.43
N LEU A 186 4.76 34.74 15.56
CA LEU A 186 4.49 33.31 15.45
C LEU A 186 4.77 32.54 16.77
N PRO A 187 5.83 32.82 17.56
CA PRO A 187 6.01 32.17 18.86
C PRO A 187 4.84 32.39 19.83
N ILE A 188 4.21 33.57 19.76
CA ILE A 188 3.02 33.90 20.55
C ILE A 188 1.83 33.07 20.05
N LEU A 189 1.63 32.96 18.73
CA LEU A 189 0.59 32.10 18.16
C LEU A 189 0.77 30.61 18.50
N LYS A 190 2.02 30.12 18.54
CA LYS A 190 2.34 28.77 19.04
C LYS A 190 1.92 28.60 20.50
N SER A 191 2.16 29.62 21.32
CA SER A 191 1.69 29.62 22.71
C SER A 191 0.16 29.61 22.83
N LEU A 192 -0.57 30.13 21.83
CA LEU A 192 -2.04 30.19 21.78
C LEU A 192 -2.70 28.96 21.14
N GLY A 193 -1.92 28.04 20.55
CA GLY A 193 -2.42 26.75 20.09
C GLY A 193 -2.38 26.51 18.58
N ILE A 194 -1.59 27.28 17.82
CA ILE A 194 -1.34 26.93 16.41
C ILE A 194 -0.76 25.52 16.31
N LYS A 195 -1.20 24.75 15.32
CA LYS A 195 -0.86 23.35 15.18
C LYS A 195 0.45 23.18 14.41
N SER A 196 1.48 22.67 15.09
CA SER A 196 2.70 22.18 14.44
C SER A 196 2.67 20.68 14.18
N VAL A 197 1.66 19.97 14.70
CA VAL A 197 1.40 18.53 14.53
C VAL A 197 -0.10 18.30 14.46
N LEU A 198 -0.53 17.35 13.63
CA LEU A 198 -1.94 17.02 13.46
C LEU A 198 -2.45 16.16 14.62
N THR A 199 -3.73 16.32 14.95
CA THR A 199 -4.50 15.39 15.78
C THR A 199 -5.24 14.37 14.91
N LEU A 200 -5.77 13.28 15.48
CA LEU A 200 -6.61 12.33 14.72
C LEU A 200 -7.81 12.99 14.04
N ASN A 201 -8.42 14.00 14.65
CA ASN A 201 -9.51 14.75 14.03
C ASN A 201 -9.02 15.58 12.83
N ASP A 202 -7.80 16.13 12.90
CA ASP A 202 -7.20 16.83 11.77
C ASP A 202 -6.89 15.84 10.63
N ILE A 203 -6.44 14.61 10.94
CA ILE A 203 -6.26 13.55 9.93
C ILE A 203 -7.56 13.22 9.21
N ILE A 204 -8.67 13.03 9.93
CA ILE A 204 -9.98 12.77 9.32
C ILE A 204 -10.41 13.95 8.43
N SER A 205 -10.29 15.18 8.94
CA SER A 205 -10.57 16.38 8.14
C SER A 205 -9.72 16.43 6.87
N ARG A 206 -8.44 16.04 6.96
CA ARG A 206 -7.57 15.96 5.78
C ARG A 206 -8.03 14.90 4.78
N ILE A 207 -8.40 13.72 5.25
CA ILE A 207 -8.98 12.66 4.41
C ILE A 207 -10.22 13.20 3.68
N ASP A 208 -11.15 13.83 4.39
CA ASP A 208 -12.39 14.36 3.81
C ASP A 208 -12.11 15.42 2.73
N VAL A 209 -11.15 16.33 2.96
CA VAL A 209 -10.75 17.35 1.98
C VAL A 209 -10.13 16.69 0.75
N ILE A 210 -9.21 15.74 0.92
CA ILE A 210 -8.59 14.99 -0.19
C ILE A 210 -9.66 14.29 -1.02
N MET A 211 -10.61 13.61 -0.38
CA MET A 211 -11.68 12.88 -1.06
C MET A 211 -12.68 13.79 -1.76
N THR A 212 -12.95 14.97 -1.21
CA THR A 212 -13.76 15.99 -1.89
C THR A 212 -13.04 16.54 -3.12
N ARG A 213 -11.71 16.76 -3.03
CA ARG A 213 -10.88 17.27 -4.13
C ARG A 213 -10.69 16.25 -5.25
N LYS A 214 -10.76 14.94 -4.96
CA LYS A 214 -10.75 13.87 -5.98
C LYS A 214 -11.78 14.10 -7.10
N GLN A 215 -12.91 14.75 -6.80
CA GLN A 215 -13.98 15.01 -7.78
C GLN A 215 -13.78 16.28 -8.62
N THR A 216 -12.89 17.19 -8.19
CA THR A 216 -12.84 18.58 -8.70
C THR A 216 -11.44 19.05 -9.10
N SER A 217 -10.39 18.34 -8.68
CA SER A 217 -8.98 18.73 -8.84
C SER A 217 -8.19 17.72 -9.68
N ASN A 218 -6.93 18.05 -9.97
CA ASN A 218 -6.01 17.14 -10.64
C ASN A 218 -5.77 15.87 -9.80
N GLU A 219 -6.10 14.71 -10.36
CA GLU A 219 -5.96 13.40 -9.73
C GLU A 219 -4.52 13.11 -9.24
N GLU A 220 -3.50 13.50 -10.01
CA GLU A 220 -2.11 13.31 -9.62
C GLU A 220 -1.74 14.11 -8.36
N LEU A 221 -2.25 15.33 -8.25
CA LEU A 221 -2.03 16.21 -7.10
C LEU A 221 -2.74 15.65 -5.86
N VAL A 222 -3.99 15.22 -6.02
CA VAL A 222 -4.79 14.64 -4.92
C VAL A 222 -4.13 13.37 -4.41
N HIS A 223 -3.68 12.50 -5.32
CA HIS A 223 -2.96 11.28 -4.97
C HIS A 223 -1.64 11.58 -4.26
N ALA A 224 -0.85 12.56 -4.74
CA ALA A 224 0.37 12.99 -4.06
C ALA A 224 0.10 13.52 -2.63
N LYS A 225 -1.00 14.25 -2.41
CA LYS A 225 -1.39 14.72 -1.07
C LYS A 225 -1.83 13.57 -0.15
N ALA A 226 -2.55 12.59 -0.67
CA ALA A 226 -2.88 11.36 0.07
C ALA A 226 -1.62 10.58 0.45
N PHE A 227 -0.64 10.49 -0.46
CA PHE A 227 0.66 9.88 -0.21
C PHE A 227 1.42 10.58 0.92
N SER A 228 1.52 11.92 0.86
CA SER A 228 2.14 12.69 1.95
C SER A 228 1.42 12.50 3.28
N LEU A 229 0.08 12.39 3.27
CA LEU A 229 -0.70 12.13 4.48
C LEU A 229 -0.45 10.73 5.05
N LEU A 230 -0.43 9.69 4.22
CA LEU A 230 -0.12 8.32 4.65
C LEU A 230 1.26 8.26 5.30
N LYS A 231 2.27 8.86 4.65
CA LYS A 231 3.62 8.92 5.18
C LYS A 231 3.68 9.69 6.52
N TYR A 232 2.99 10.82 6.61
CA TYR A 232 2.94 11.59 7.85
C TYR A 232 2.35 10.77 9.01
N ILE A 233 1.29 10.00 8.75
CA ILE A 233 0.66 9.15 9.75
C ILE A 233 1.62 8.04 10.20
N ASP A 234 2.28 7.35 9.26
CA ASP A 234 3.29 6.33 9.56
C ASP A 234 4.42 6.90 10.45
N ASP A 235 5.00 8.05 10.06
CA ASP A 235 6.07 8.74 10.79
C ASP A 235 5.66 9.20 12.20
N ASN A 236 4.36 9.41 12.46
CA ASN A 236 3.86 10.02 13.70
C ASN A 236 2.85 9.15 14.46
N TRP A 237 2.66 7.88 14.07
CA TRP A 237 1.55 7.04 14.56
C TRP A 237 1.52 6.90 16.09
N ASP A 238 2.65 6.58 16.70
CA ASP A 238 2.75 6.41 18.16
C ASP A 238 2.43 7.71 18.90
N ARG A 239 2.85 8.85 18.35
CA ARG A 239 2.54 10.15 18.93
C ARG A 239 1.07 10.50 18.78
N LEU A 240 0.48 10.23 17.62
CA LEU A 240 -0.94 10.48 17.34
C LEU A 240 -1.83 9.71 18.32
N THR A 241 -1.49 8.44 18.55
CA THR A 241 -2.23 7.55 19.45
C THR A 241 -2.01 7.88 20.92
N LEU A 242 -0.78 8.24 21.35
CA LEU A 242 -0.48 8.67 22.72
C LEU A 242 -1.13 10.01 23.10
N MET A 243 -1.22 10.96 22.17
CA MET A 243 -1.82 12.28 22.43
C MET A 243 -3.34 12.20 22.66
N THR A 244 -4.00 11.17 22.14
CA THR A 244 -5.39 10.86 22.43
C THR A 244 -5.51 9.95 23.65
N ASN A 245 -5.62 10.53 24.84
CA ASN A 245 -5.81 9.82 26.14
C ASN A 245 -7.09 8.96 26.26
N ASN A 246 -7.80 8.70 25.16
CA ASN A 246 -8.72 7.61 24.94
C ASN A 246 -8.83 7.49 23.42
N LEU A 247 -8.40 6.35 22.88
CA LEU A 247 -8.63 5.99 21.49
C LEU A 247 -10.14 6.05 21.25
N ASN A 248 -10.65 7.12 20.62
CA ASN A 248 -12.05 7.15 20.23
C ASN A 248 -12.18 6.16 19.07
N ASN A 249 -12.53 4.90 19.36
CA ASN A 249 -12.64 3.83 18.35
C ASN A 249 -13.43 4.28 17.11
N ALA A 250 -14.45 5.13 17.27
CA ALA A 250 -15.20 5.71 16.16
C ALA A 250 -14.35 6.55 15.18
N THR A 251 -13.35 7.29 15.66
CA THR A 251 -12.44 8.10 14.81
C THR A 251 -11.52 7.20 13.99
N LEU A 252 -10.95 6.18 14.62
CA LEU A 252 -10.11 5.19 13.95
C LEU A 252 -10.90 4.34 12.94
N GLU A 253 -12.13 3.94 13.29
CA GLU A 253 -13.04 3.28 12.36
C GLU A 253 -13.35 4.14 11.12
N SER A 254 -13.39 5.47 11.28
CA SER A 254 -13.63 6.37 10.16
C SER A 254 -12.43 6.39 9.20
N ILE A 255 -11.20 6.34 9.74
CA ILE A 255 -9.96 6.23 8.94
C ILE A 255 -9.91 4.89 8.20
N LEU A 256 -10.32 3.79 8.84
CA LEU A 256 -10.36 2.45 8.26
C LEU A 256 -11.36 2.32 7.11
N LYS A 257 -12.56 2.90 7.26
CA LYS A 257 -13.66 2.75 6.29
C LYS A 257 -13.51 3.66 5.06
N ALA A 258 -12.68 4.70 5.15
CA ALA A 258 -12.50 5.66 4.08
C ALA A 258 -11.61 5.10 2.95
N GLU A 259 -12.01 5.34 1.70
CA GLU A 259 -11.27 4.92 0.50
C GLU A 259 -10.27 6.02 0.08
N TRP A 260 -9.27 6.28 0.92
CA TRP A 260 -8.32 7.38 0.75
C TRP A 260 -6.87 6.93 0.57
N ILE A 261 -6.59 5.65 0.74
CA ILE A 261 -5.23 5.12 0.78
C ILE A 261 -4.66 5.14 -0.64
N PRO A 262 -3.53 5.83 -0.88
CA PRO A 262 -2.94 5.96 -2.20
C PRO A 262 -2.28 4.64 -2.63
N THR A 263 -2.82 4.02 -3.67
CA THR A 263 -2.35 2.74 -4.21
C THR A 263 -2.11 2.81 -5.70
N VAL A 264 -1.48 1.76 -6.25
CA VAL A 264 -1.33 1.57 -7.69
C VAL A 264 -1.84 0.20 -8.14
N ASP A 265 -2.37 0.16 -9.35
CA ASP A 265 -2.65 -1.11 -10.03
C ASP A 265 -1.41 -1.70 -10.71
N LYS A 266 -1.59 -2.86 -11.36
CA LYS A 266 -0.55 -3.54 -12.14
C LYS A 266 0.08 -2.73 -13.28
N PHE A 267 -0.58 -1.68 -13.74
CA PHE A 267 -0.08 -0.81 -14.81
C PHE A 267 0.57 0.46 -14.26
N GLY A 268 0.58 0.65 -12.92
CA GLY A 268 1.04 1.86 -12.27
C GLY A 268 0.01 3.00 -12.32
N ASN A 269 -1.26 2.70 -12.63
CA ASN A 269 -2.31 3.71 -12.53
C ASN A 269 -2.58 4.01 -11.06
N LYS A 270 -2.64 5.30 -10.74
CA LYS A 270 -2.91 5.81 -9.40
C LYS A 270 -4.36 5.56 -9.02
N LEU A 271 -4.58 4.96 -7.85
CA LEU A 271 -5.87 4.61 -7.31
C LEU A 271 -5.97 5.04 -5.84
N PHE A 272 -7.19 4.96 -5.31
CA PHE A 272 -7.46 5.09 -3.88
C PHE A 272 -8.16 3.81 -3.43
N SER A 273 -7.73 3.29 -2.28
CA SER A 273 -8.25 2.03 -1.73
C SER A 273 -8.67 2.23 -0.28
N LYS A 274 -9.51 1.31 0.21
CA LYS A 274 -9.65 1.08 1.64
C LYS A 274 -8.50 0.21 2.14
N ALA A 275 -8.28 0.19 3.44
CA ALA A 275 -7.22 -0.63 4.04
C ALA A 275 -7.40 -2.13 3.74
N GLU A 276 -8.64 -2.64 3.81
CA GLU A 276 -8.99 -4.04 3.53
C GLU A 276 -8.87 -4.43 2.05
N ASP A 277 -8.83 -3.46 1.14
CA ASP A 277 -8.85 -3.66 -0.31
C ASP A 277 -7.44 -3.48 -0.94
N CYS A 278 -6.38 -3.40 -0.13
CA CYS A 278 -5.01 -3.23 -0.62
C CYS A 278 -3.97 -3.94 0.26
N TYR A 279 -2.77 -4.12 -0.28
CA TYR A 279 -1.64 -4.71 0.45
C TYR A 279 -0.39 -3.82 0.41
N CYS A 280 0.49 -4.04 1.39
CA CYS A 280 1.84 -3.48 1.40
C CYS A 280 2.69 -3.93 0.21
N GLU A 281 3.65 -3.08 -0.16
CA GLU A 281 4.66 -3.36 -1.19
C GLU A 281 5.44 -4.67 -0.91
N LYS A 282 5.60 -5.05 0.36
CA LYS A 282 6.16 -6.36 0.79
C LYS A 282 5.48 -7.55 0.09
N PHE A 283 4.17 -7.49 -0.09
CA PHE A 283 3.38 -8.56 -0.70
C PHE A 283 3.10 -8.35 -2.19
N LYS A 284 3.70 -7.32 -2.81
CA LYS A 284 3.46 -6.94 -4.21
C LYS A 284 3.46 -8.13 -5.17
N ASN A 285 4.52 -8.93 -5.17
CA ASN A 285 4.62 -10.05 -6.11
C ASN A 285 3.56 -11.14 -5.88
N LEU A 286 2.93 -11.20 -4.71
CA LEU A 286 1.85 -12.12 -4.39
C LEU A 286 0.46 -11.63 -4.84
N VAL A 287 0.28 -10.32 -5.07
CA VAL A 287 -1.08 -9.74 -5.28
C VAL A 287 -1.17 -8.63 -6.34
N CYS A 288 -0.07 -8.15 -6.92
CA CYS A 288 -0.07 -6.92 -7.74
C CYS A 288 -0.95 -6.98 -9.00
N LEU A 289 -1.31 -8.17 -9.50
CA LEU A 289 -2.21 -8.35 -10.64
C LEU A 289 -3.67 -8.49 -10.22
N THR A 290 -3.94 -8.78 -8.95
CA THR A 290 -5.27 -9.03 -8.39
C THR A 290 -5.81 -7.87 -7.58
N VAL A 291 -4.95 -7.19 -6.82
CA VAL A 291 -5.31 -6.17 -5.82
C VAL A 291 -4.34 -5.00 -5.92
N PRO A 292 -4.79 -3.74 -5.72
CA PRO A 292 -3.89 -2.59 -5.63
C PRO A 292 -2.86 -2.72 -4.51
N VAL A 293 -1.69 -2.13 -4.72
CA VAL A 293 -0.55 -2.19 -3.78
C VAL A 293 -0.15 -0.76 -3.37
N LEU A 294 0.25 -0.61 -2.12
CA LEU A 294 0.80 0.62 -1.58
C LEU A 294 2.10 1.01 -2.30
N GLU A 295 2.24 2.28 -2.71
CA GLU A 295 3.49 2.81 -3.29
C GLU A 295 4.58 3.11 -2.24
N TYR A 296 4.24 2.96 -0.96
CA TYR A 296 5.07 3.32 0.18
C TYR A 296 5.34 2.11 1.07
N ASN A 297 6.62 1.92 1.44
CA ASN A 297 7.01 0.94 2.44
C ASN A 297 6.83 1.58 3.82
N LEU A 298 5.84 1.11 4.56
CA LEU A 298 5.57 1.56 5.93
C LEU A 298 6.69 1.13 6.87
N GLU A 299 7.03 1.99 7.82
CA GLU A 299 8.08 1.76 8.81
C GLU A 299 7.53 1.48 10.22
N ASN A 300 6.33 2.00 10.56
CA ASN A 300 5.78 1.86 11.90
C ASN A 300 4.99 0.54 12.07
N ASN A 301 5.54 -0.40 12.84
CA ASN A 301 4.89 -1.70 13.10
C ASN A 301 3.50 -1.56 13.75
N ASN A 302 3.32 -0.64 14.72
CA ASN A 302 2.01 -0.46 15.36
C ASN A 302 0.95 0.06 14.37
N PHE A 303 1.37 0.80 13.35
CA PHE A 303 0.50 1.27 12.29
C PHE A 303 0.15 0.16 11.30
N ILE A 304 1.15 -0.65 10.92
CA ILE A 304 0.97 -1.84 10.07
C ILE A 304 0.01 -2.83 10.75
N ASP A 305 0.23 -3.11 12.03
CA ASP A 305 -0.62 -4.00 12.84
C ASP A 305 -2.04 -3.46 12.95
N PHE A 306 -2.22 -2.14 13.08
CA PHE A 306 -3.55 -1.53 13.15
C PHE A 306 -4.38 -1.73 11.87
N PHE A 307 -3.75 -1.81 10.70
CA PHE A 307 -4.41 -2.04 9.41
C PHE A 307 -4.41 -3.52 8.97
N ASP A 308 -3.92 -4.44 9.80
CA ASP A 308 -3.71 -5.86 9.46
C ASP A 308 -2.84 -6.07 8.21
N TRP A 309 -1.88 -5.16 7.98
CA TRP A 309 -1.07 -5.12 6.77
C TRP A 309 0.20 -5.98 6.81
N ASP A 310 0.48 -6.65 7.93
CA ASP A 310 1.49 -7.71 8.01
C ASP A 310 0.89 -9.12 7.83
N VAL A 311 -0.40 -9.20 7.51
CA VAL A 311 -1.08 -10.48 7.26
C VAL A 311 -0.81 -10.94 5.83
N TYR A 312 -0.36 -12.18 5.68
CA TYR A 312 -0.16 -12.79 4.37
C TYR A 312 -1.47 -12.81 3.56
N PRO A 313 -1.40 -12.59 2.24
CA PRO A 313 -2.56 -12.78 1.37
C PRO A 313 -3.10 -14.21 1.46
N ASP A 314 -4.41 -14.36 1.33
CA ASP A 314 -5.03 -15.68 1.34
C ASP A 314 -4.66 -16.49 0.09
N VAL A 315 -4.66 -17.81 0.22
CA VAL A 315 -4.26 -18.72 -0.85
C VAL A 315 -5.06 -18.51 -2.14
N LYS A 316 -6.36 -18.18 -2.07
CA LYS A 316 -7.19 -17.98 -3.28
C LYS A 316 -6.72 -16.75 -4.04
N THR A 317 -6.38 -15.68 -3.34
CA THR A 317 -5.81 -14.47 -3.93
C THR A 317 -4.46 -14.76 -4.60
N VAL A 318 -3.57 -15.50 -3.94
CA VAL A 318 -2.25 -15.88 -4.51
C VAL A 318 -2.38 -16.80 -5.72
N LEU A 319 -3.30 -17.77 -5.70
CA LEU A 319 -3.54 -18.63 -6.88
C LEU A 319 -4.15 -17.85 -8.05
N ARG A 320 -5.00 -16.84 -7.76
CA ARG A 320 -5.52 -15.93 -8.78
C ARG A 320 -4.39 -15.07 -9.38
N GLN A 321 -3.46 -14.60 -8.56
CA GLN A 321 -2.24 -13.91 -9.02
C GLN A 321 -1.45 -14.80 -9.97
N LEU A 322 -1.21 -16.07 -9.61
CA LEU A 322 -0.49 -17.03 -10.46
C LEU A 322 -1.15 -17.20 -11.83
N LYS A 323 -2.48 -17.34 -11.85
CA LYS A 323 -3.26 -17.45 -13.08
C LYS A 323 -3.12 -16.19 -13.95
N LEU A 324 -3.24 -15.00 -13.37
CA LEU A 324 -3.09 -13.75 -14.11
C LEU A 324 -1.65 -13.54 -14.60
N CYS A 325 -0.65 -13.96 -13.82
CA CYS A 325 0.76 -13.92 -14.20
C CYS A 325 1.02 -14.76 -15.45
N ARG A 326 0.45 -15.98 -15.48
CA ARG A 326 0.48 -16.86 -16.65
C ARG A 326 -0.17 -16.25 -17.88
N ASP A 327 -1.35 -15.66 -17.70
CA ASP A 327 -2.20 -15.26 -18.83
C ASP A 327 -1.84 -13.88 -19.40
N SER A 328 -1.29 -12.96 -18.59
CA SER A 328 -1.22 -11.53 -18.97
C SER A 328 0.15 -10.86 -18.87
N VAL A 329 1.12 -11.41 -18.14
CA VAL A 329 2.43 -10.74 -17.95
C VAL A 329 3.34 -11.02 -19.14
N ALA A 330 3.69 -9.98 -19.91
CA ALA A 330 4.55 -10.10 -21.08
C ALA A 330 6.05 -10.20 -20.73
N SER A 331 6.49 -9.47 -19.70
CA SER A 331 7.88 -9.42 -19.27
C SER A 331 8.30 -10.74 -18.61
N GLN A 332 9.34 -11.38 -19.16
CA GLN A 332 9.85 -12.64 -18.61
C GLN A 332 10.45 -12.46 -17.22
N ASN A 333 11.13 -11.34 -16.97
CA ASN A 333 11.77 -11.07 -15.68
C ASN A 333 10.73 -10.84 -14.57
N GLU A 334 9.68 -10.07 -14.88
CA GLU A 334 8.58 -9.80 -13.95
C GLU A 334 7.81 -11.08 -13.64
N ARG A 335 7.42 -11.83 -14.69
CA ARG A 335 6.75 -13.13 -14.56
C ARG A 335 7.55 -14.08 -13.67
N LYS A 336 8.87 -14.16 -13.90
CA LYS A 336 9.77 -14.99 -13.11
C LYS A 336 9.83 -14.56 -11.64
N SER A 337 9.94 -13.25 -11.37
CA SER A 337 9.94 -12.71 -10.01
C SER A 337 8.65 -13.07 -9.27
N ILE A 338 7.50 -12.85 -9.90
CA ILE A 338 6.19 -13.21 -9.36
C ILE A 338 6.12 -14.71 -9.04
N CYS A 339 6.48 -15.57 -10.00
CA CYS A 339 6.45 -17.02 -9.80
C CYS A 339 7.36 -17.48 -8.65
N ILE A 340 8.57 -16.94 -8.54
CA ILE A 340 9.49 -17.30 -7.44
C ILE A 340 8.87 -16.94 -6.10
N THR A 341 8.35 -15.73 -5.93
CA THR A 341 7.73 -15.31 -4.67
C THR A 341 6.49 -16.16 -4.34
N ILE A 342 5.69 -16.53 -5.35
CA ILE A 342 4.55 -17.44 -5.15
C ILE A 342 5.01 -18.83 -4.70
N TYR A 343 6.06 -19.40 -5.32
CA TYR A 343 6.59 -20.69 -4.90
C TYR A 343 7.19 -20.65 -3.49
N GLU A 344 7.82 -19.54 -3.10
CA GLU A 344 8.28 -19.31 -1.72
C GLU A 344 7.12 -19.36 -0.73
N TYR A 345 6.07 -18.59 -0.99
CA TYR A 345 4.84 -18.60 -0.19
C TYR A 345 4.22 -20.01 -0.07
N MET A 346 4.06 -20.71 -1.18
CA MET A 346 3.52 -22.08 -1.19
C MET A 346 4.42 -23.06 -0.41
N ASN A 347 5.73 -22.86 -0.47
CA ASN A 347 6.70 -23.69 0.23
C ASN A 347 6.66 -23.44 1.74
N GLU A 348 6.51 -22.20 2.18
CA GLU A 348 6.30 -21.86 3.60
C GLU A 348 5.06 -22.56 4.17
N ILE A 349 3.93 -22.55 3.47
CA ILE A 349 2.70 -23.29 3.85
C ILE A 349 2.92 -24.80 3.87
N SER A 350 3.74 -25.33 2.96
CA SER A 350 4.06 -26.75 2.89
C SER A 350 4.96 -27.21 4.04
N ILE A 351 5.86 -26.33 4.52
CA ILE A 351 6.82 -26.61 5.61
C ILE A 351 6.18 -26.39 6.99
N SER A 352 5.27 -25.43 7.12
CA SER A 352 4.57 -25.14 8.38
C SER A 352 3.66 -26.27 8.86
N GLN A 353 3.50 -27.34 8.06
CA GLN A 353 2.78 -28.55 8.46
C GLN A 353 3.53 -29.32 9.54
N THR A 354 2.86 -29.52 10.69
CA THR A 354 3.36 -30.37 11.77
C THR A 354 3.41 -31.84 11.32
N PRO A 355 4.53 -32.56 11.53
CA PRO A 355 4.59 -33.99 11.25
C PRO A 355 3.55 -34.76 12.07
N GLY A 356 2.61 -35.44 11.41
CA GLY A 356 1.60 -36.30 12.05
C GLY A 356 0.17 -35.76 12.08
N GLU A 357 -0.06 -34.52 11.64
CA GLU A 357 -1.41 -33.96 11.46
C GLU A 357 -1.94 -34.17 10.03
N SER A 358 -3.27 -34.10 9.87
CA SER A 358 -3.90 -34.08 8.54
C SER A 358 -3.37 -32.90 7.72
N THR A 359 -3.24 -33.09 6.40
CA THR A 359 -2.76 -32.05 5.48
C THR A 359 -3.46 -30.71 5.74
N ASN A 360 -2.69 -29.63 5.94
CA ASN A 360 -3.20 -28.27 6.10
C ASN A 360 -4.25 -28.00 5.00
N GLU A 361 -5.43 -27.50 5.39
CA GLU A 361 -6.54 -27.18 4.48
C GLU A 361 -6.08 -26.28 3.33
N GLU A 362 -5.16 -25.34 3.60
CA GLU A 362 -4.54 -24.47 2.61
C GLU A 362 -3.73 -25.25 1.58
N LEU A 363 -2.83 -26.14 2.03
CA LEU A 363 -2.05 -26.98 1.10
C LEU A 363 -2.96 -27.90 0.30
N ARG A 364 -3.97 -28.50 0.94
CA ARG A 364 -4.93 -29.35 0.25
C ARG A 364 -5.68 -28.57 -0.83
N PHE A 365 -6.14 -27.36 -0.50
CA PHE A 365 -6.78 -26.46 -1.46
C PHE A 365 -5.85 -26.11 -2.62
N MET A 366 -4.56 -25.85 -2.37
CA MET A 366 -3.58 -25.62 -3.43
C MET A 366 -3.39 -26.84 -4.33
N ILE A 367 -3.22 -28.04 -3.75
CA ILE A 367 -3.07 -29.29 -4.48
C ILE A 367 -4.29 -29.55 -5.37
N GLU A 368 -5.49 -29.36 -4.85
CA GLU A 368 -6.74 -29.57 -5.59
C GLU A 368 -6.91 -28.53 -6.71
N SER A 369 -6.64 -27.25 -6.42
CA SER A 369 -6.80 -26.16 -7.39
C SER A 369 -5.80 -26.20 -8.54
N LEU A 370 -4.60 -26.74 -8.30
CA LEU A 370 -3.53 -26.81 -9.30
C LEU A 370 -3.42 -28.18 -9.98
N ARG A 371 -4.24 -29.16 -9.59
CA ARG A 371 -4.28 -30.49 -10.19
C ARG A 371 -4.73 -30.35 -11.65
N ASN A 372 -3.80 -30.54 -12.58
CA ASN A 372 -3.95 -30.40 -14.04
C ASN A 372 -3.89 -28.96 -14.60
N GLU A 373 -3.63 -27.95 -13.78
CA GLU A 373 -3.37 -26.61 -14.29
C GLU A 373 -1.90 -26.44 -14.68
N PRO A 374 -1.59 -25.72 -15.77
CA PRO A 374 -0.21 -25.33 -16.07
C PRO A 374 0.19 -24.18 -15.15
N TRP A 375 0.97 -24.50 -14.12
CA TRP A 375 1.33 -23.55 -13.05
C TRP A 375 2.84 -23.44 -12.80
N ILE A 376 3.63 -24.38 -13.33
CA ILE A 376 5.08 -24.41 -13.18
C ILE A 376 5.73 -23.72 -14.38
N LEU A 377 6.36 -22.58 -14.16
CA LEU A 377 7.09 -21.82 -15.18
C LEU A 377 8.41 -22.51 -15.57
N CYS A 378 8.48 -23.16 -16.72
CA CYS A 378 9.72 -23.73 -17.24
C CYS A 378 10.19 -22.93 -18.46
N GLY A 379 11.26 -22.17 -18.30
CA GLY A 379 11.74 -21.28 -19.37
C GLY A 379 10.73 -20.16 -19.65
N LYS A 380 9.99 -20.27 -20.77
CA LYS A 380 9.01 -19.26 -21.21
C LYS A 380 7.56 -19.70 -21.05
N SER A 381 7.31 -20.98 -20.80
CA SER A 381 5.98 -21.60 -20.80
C SER A 381 5.63 -22.20 -19.46
N PHE A 382 4.33 -22.26 -19.17
CA PHE A 382 3.81 -22.93 -17.99
C PHE A 382 3.45 -24.38 -18.30
N HIS A 383 3.79 -25.28 -17.38
CA HIS A 383 3.54 -26.71 -17.47
C HIS A 383 2.80 -27.21 -16.23
N SER A 384 2.00 -28.24 -16.42
CA SER A 384 1.33 -28.95 -15.33
C SER A 384 2.29 -29.91 -14.63
N SER A 385 2.02 -30.25 -13.37
CA SER A 385 2.96 -31.05 -12.56
C SER A 385 3.23 -32.44 -13.12
N ASP A 386 2.30 -33.04 -13.87
CA ASP A 386 2.48 -34.32 -14.56
C ASP A 386 3.53 -34.27 -15.69
N LYS A 387 3.75 -33.09 -16.28
CA LYS A 387 4.70 -32.88 -17.38
C LYS A 387 6.09 -32.42 -16.93
N VAL A 388 6.28 -32.19 -15.63
CA VAL A 388 7.55 -31.70 -15.08
C VAL A 388 8.23 -32.82 -14.30
N VAL A 389 9.54 -32.96 -14.50
CA VAL A 389 10.37 -33.91 -13.75
C VAL A 389 11.60 -33.21 -13.17
N VAL A 390 12.06 -33.66 -12.00
CA VAL A 390 13.27 -33.12 -11.37
C VAL A 390 14.51 -33.51 -12.18
N ASN A 391 14.65 -34.80 -12.51
CA ASN A 391 15.79 -35.34 -13.22
C ASN A 391 15.39 -35.78 -14.64
N LEU A 392 15.69 -34.93 -15.62
CA LEU A 392 15.56 -35.22 -17.05
C LEU A 392 16.95 -35.48 -17.67
N PRO A 393 17.21 -36.67 -18.25
CA PRO A 393 18.47 -36.94 -18.95
C PRO A 393 18.68 -35.98 -20.14
N ASP A 394 19.93 -35.60 -20.40
CA ASP A 394 20.29 -34.56 -21.38
C ASP A 394 19.76 -34.85 -22.79
N GLN A 395 19.70 -36.13 -23.17
CA GLN A 395 19.14 -36.59 -24.45
C GLN A 395 17.68 -36.21 -24.68
N PHE A 396 16.93 -35.84 -23.63
CA PHE A 396 15.53 -35.43 -23.72
C PHE A 396 15.31 -33.91 -23.62
N GLN A 397 16.36 -33.12 -23.39
CA GLN A 397 16.23 -31.68 -23.14
C GLN A 397 15.85 -30.86 -24.38
N ASN A 398 16.15 -31.36 -25.58
CA ASN A 398 15.90 -30.65 -26.85
C ASN A 398 14.52 -30.88 -27.45
N ASN A 399 13.68 -31.72 -26.82
CA ASN A 399 12.39 -32.06 -27.37
C ASN A 399 11.30 -31.20 -26.75
N ASP A 400 10.96 -30.15 -27.48
CA ASP A 400 9.88 -29.25 -27.15
C ASP A 400 8.54 -29.99 -27.18
N SER A 401 8.03 -30.45 -26.02
CA SER A 401 6.60 -30.31 -25.60
C SER A 401 6.10 -31.38 -24.61
N LEU A 402 6.74 -32.56 -24.51
CA LEU A 402 6.15 -33.68 -23.76
C LEU A 402 6.49 -33.66 -22.27
N ILE A 403 7.77 -33.60 -21.94
CA ILE A 403 8.28 -33.58 -20.57
C ILE A 403 9.36 -32.52 -20.45
N VAL A 404 9.31 -31.72 -19.38
CA VAL A 404 10.24 -30.62 -19.15
C VAL A 404 10.96 -30.81 -17.82
N LYS A 405 12.25 -30.46 -17.79
CA LYS A 405 13.06 -30.47 -16.57
C LYS A 405 12.65 -29.30 -15.67
N LEU A 406 12.51 -29.56 -14.37
CA LEU A 406 12.33 -28.51 -13.38
C LEU A 406 13.55 -27.57 -13.41
N PRO A 407 13.37 -26.24 -13.55
CA PRO A 407 14.46 -25.29 -13.51
C PRO A 407 15.31 -25.40 -12.23
N LEU A 408 16.63 -25.32 -12.37
CA LEU A 408 17.59 -25.49 -11.25
C LEU A 408 17.33 -24.51 -10.09
N GLU A 409 16.90 -23.30 -10.41
CA GLU A 409 16.51 -22.26 -9.46
C GLU A 409 15.34 -22.64 -8.53
N TYR A 410 14.53 -23.63 -8.92
CA TYR A 410 13.39 -24.10 -8.14
C TYR A 410 13.72 -25.31 -7.25
N TYR A 411 14.96 -25.79 -7.27
CA TYR A 411 15.37 -26.95 -6.46
C TYR A 411 15.25 -26.68 -4.95
N LYS A 412 15.33 -25.41 -4.51
CA LYS A 412 15.03 -25.03 -3.12
C LYS A 412 13.60 -25.34 -2.68
N PHE A 413 12.69 -25.57 -3.61
CA PHE A 413 11.29 -25.94 -3.37
C PHE A 413 10.97 -27.35 -3.88
N VAL A 414 11.97 -28.20 -4.11
CA VAL A 414 11.76 -29.52 -4.76
C VAL A 414 10.76 -30.39 -4.00
N ASP A 415 10.74 -30.32 -2.67
CA ASP A 415 9.81 -31.09 -1.84
C ASP A 415 8.37 -30.59 -1.98
N LEU A 416 8.16 -29.28 -2.10
CA LEU A 416 6.86 -28.71 -2.48
C LEU A 416 6.42 -29.27 -3.84
N PHE A 417 7.26 -29.13 -4.87
CA PHE A 417 6.91 -29.61 -6.21
C PHE A 417 6.56 -31.09 -6.21
N LYS A 418 7.32 -31.93 -5.49
CA LYS A 418 7.03 -33.37 -5.33
C LYS A 418 5.69 -33.62 -4.64
N LYS A 419 5.39 -32.92 -3.53
CA LYS A 419 4.07 -32.99 -2.87
C LYS A 419 2.92 -32.57 -3.80
N MET A 420 3.19 -31.67 -4.74
CA MET A 420 2.22 -31.16 -5.73
C MET A 420 2.13 -32.01 -7.01
N GLY A 421 2.82 -33.15 -7.06
CA GLY A 421 2.73 -34.15 -8.13
C GLY A 421 3.87 -34.14 -9.16
N VAL A 422 4.91 -33.31 -8.98
CA VAL A 422 6.11 -33.36 -9.83
C VAL A 422 6.90 -34.62 -9.55
N ARG A 423 7.28 -35.34 -10.61
CA ARG A 423 7.94 -36.64 -10.50
C ARG A 423 9.46 -36.48 -10.40
N ASP A 424 10.14 -37.44 -9.77
CA ASP A 424 11.60 -37.41 -9.66
C ASP A 424 12.29 -37.67 -11.02
N ARG A 425 11.74 -38.62 -11.79
CA ARG A 425 12.29 -39.07 -13.08
C ARG A 425 11.17 -39.30 -14.09
N VAL A 426 11.56 -39.38 -15.36
CA VAL A 426 10.68 -39.79 -16.47
C VAL A 426 10.25 -41.24 -16.28
N GLY A 427 8.97 -41.53 -16.52
CA GLY A 427 8.39 -42.87 -16.44
C GLY A 427 8.31 -43.55 -17.82
N VAL A 428 8.05 -44.87 -17.83
CA VAL A 428 7.96 -45.66 -19.07
C VAL A 428 6.90 -45.11 -20.02
N LYS A 429 5.72 -44.74 -19.52
CA LYS A 429 4.63 -44.19 -20.36
C LYS A 429 5.03 -42.91 -21.09
N ASP A 430 5.80 -42.03 -20.46
CA ASP A 430 6.25 -40.81 -21.14
C ASP A 430 7.25 -41.11 -22.25
N LEU A 431 8.14 -42.08 -22.03
CA LEU A 431 9.12 -42.53 -23.03
C LEU A 431 8.43 -43.21 -24.22
N VAL A 432 7.34 -43.94 -23.97
CA VAL A 432 6.49 -44.52 -25.02
C VAL A 432 5.82 -43.43 -25.84
N GLU A 433 5.18 -42.45 -25.20
CA GLU A 433 4.57 -41.30 -25.89
C GLU A 433 5.61 -40.47 -26.65
N PHE A 434 6.83 -40.36 -26.11
CA PHE A 434 7.94 -39.74 -26.79
C PHE A 434 8.25 -40.43 -28.12
N ILE A 435 8.41 -41.76 -28.12
CA ILE A 435 8.65 -42.52 -29.35
C ILE A 435 7.49 -42.34 -30.34
N LYS A 436 6.24 -42.41 -29.88
CA LYS A 436 5.06 -42.17 -30.72
C LYS A 436 5.07 -40.79 -31.38
N SER A 437 5.57 -39.77 -30.69
CA SER A 437 5.59 -38.40 -31.20
C SER A 437 6.50 -38.22 -32.43
N ILE A 438 7.54 -39.03 -32.56
CA ILE A 438 8.50 -38.98 -33.69
C ILE A 438 7.80 -39.30 -35.02
N VAL A 439 6.78 -40.15 -35.00
CA VAL A 439 6.01 -40.64 -36.16
C VAL A 439 4.56 -40.16 -36.17
N LYS A 440 4.26 -39.07 -35.45
CA LYS A 440 2.88 -38.58 -35.27
C LYS A 440 2.17 -38.23 -36.59
N GLU A 441 2.92 -37.80 -37.61
CA GLU A 441 2.37 -37.38 -38.92
C GLU A 441 2.40 -38.50 -39.97
N ASP A 442 3.39 -39.41 -39.91
CA ASP A 442 3.54 -40.53 -40.83
C ASP A 442 4.04 -41.78 -40.08
N LYS A 443 3.14 -42.76 -39.92
CA LYS A 443 3.40 -44.01 -39.19
C LYS A 443 4.41 -44.93 -39.89
N ASN A 444 4.55 -44.81 -41.22
CA ASN A 444 5.43 -45.66 -42.02
C ASN A 444 6.70 -44.91 -42.45
N ARG A 445 7.00 -43.79 -41.77
CA ARG A 445 8.17 -42.99 -42.04
C ARG A 445 9.45 -43.78 -41.79
N ILE A 446 10.35 -43.75 -42.76
CA ILE A 446 11.71 -44.26 -42.63
C ILE A 446 12.53 -43.22 -41.85
N LEU A 447 13.09 -43.63 -40.72
CA LEU A 447 13.88 -42.79 -39.82
C LEU A 447 15.33 -42.72 -40.29
N ASP A 448 15.98 -41.59 -40.04
CA ASP A 448 17.42 -41.45 -40.28
C ASP A 448 18.26 -42.10 -39.17
N THR A 449 19.56 -42.28 -39.40
CA THR A 449 20.46 -42.94 -38.44
C THR A 449 20.50 -42.26 -37.06
N ARG A 450 20.34 -40.93 -36.99
CA ARG A 450 20.33 -40.18 -35.73
C ARG A 450 19.01 -40.39 -34.99
N GLU A 451 17.90 -40.39 -35.72
CA GLU A 451 16.58 -40.68 -35.15
C GLU A 451 16.49 -42.10 -34.62
N ILE A 452 17.01 -43.08 -35.36
CA ILE A 452 17.14 -44.47 -34.90
C ILE A 452 17.99 -44.56 -33.63
N SER A 453 19.16 -43.90 -33.62
CA SER A 453 20.02 -43.84 -32.44
C SER A 453 19.29 -43.27 -31.22
N ASN A 454 18.52 -42.18 -31.42
CA ASN A 454 17.71 -41.59 -30.36
C ASN A 454 16.64 -42.56 -29.83
N VAL A 455 15.91 -43.25 -30.72
CA VAL A 455 14.90 -44.25 -30.31
C VAL A 455 15.56 -45.38 -29.52
N ILE A 456 16.72 -45.88 -29.96
CA ILE A 456 17.44 -46.96 -29.26
C ILE A 456 17.83 -46.52 -27.84
N MET A 457 18.38 -45.30 -27.69
CA MET A 457 18.71 -44.76 -26.36
C MET A 457 17.48 -44.68 -25.44
N ILE A 458 16.29 -44.42 -25.99
CA ILE A 458 15.03 -44.39 -25.23
C ILE A 458 14.61 -45.79 -24.83
N LEU A 459 14.70 -46.76 -25.73
CA LEU A 459 14.43 -48.18 -25.46
C LEU A 459 15.37 -48.72 -24.38
N GLU A 460 16.64 -48.33 -24.39
CA GLU A 460 17.60 -48.66 -23.31
C GLU A 460 17.16 -48.10 -21.96
N GLN A 461 16.66 -46.86 -21.91
CA GLN A 461 16.12 -46.28 -20.67
C GLN A 461 14.86 -47.01 -20.19
N ILE A 462 13.93 -47.36 -21.10
CA ILE A 462 12.75 -48.16 -20.76
C ILE A 462 13.18 -49.51 -20.18
N ALA A 463 14.12 -50.20 -20.84
CA ALA A 463 14.66 -51.48 -20.40
C ALA A 463 15.32 -51.38 -19.01
N ARG A 464 16.05 -50.29 -18.74
CA ARG A 464 16.64 -50.02 -17.42
C ARG A 464 15.58 -49.81 -16.34
N ILE A 465 14.60 -48.95 -16.57
CA ILE A 465 13.50 -48.70 -15.61
C ILE A 465 12.76 -50.00 -15.29
N ARG A 466 12.47 -50.82 -16.31
CA ARG A 466 11.82 -52.12 -16.10
C ARG A 466 12.68 -53.09 -15.29
N LYS A 467 14.00 -53.08 -15.48
CA LYS A 467 14.93 -53.90 -14.69
C LYS A 467 14.89 -53.49 -13.23
N ASP A 468 14.97 -52.20 -12.95
CA ASP A 468 14.95 -51.65 -11.59
C ASP A 468 13.62 -51.99 -10.89
N ASN A 469 12.49 -51.82 -11.59
CA ASN A 469 11.16 -52.16 -11.06
C ASN A 469 10.99 -53.66 -10.76
N ARG A 470 11.56 -54.56 -11.58
CA ARG A 470 11.53 -56.02 -11.34
C ARG A 470 12.32 -56.41 -10.09
N SER A 471 13.41 -55.69 -9.78
CA SER A 471 14.21 -55.93 -8.57
C SER A 471 13.48 -55.53 -7.28
N GLU A 472 12.42 -54.71 -7.37
CA GLU A 472 11.59 -54.26 -6.25
C GLU A 472 10.32 -55.11 -6.03
N GLY A 473 10.16 -56.23 -6.75
CA GLY A 473 9.04 -57.17 -6.54
C GLY A 473 7.73 -56.79 -7.22
N ASN A 474 7.71 -55.77 -8.08
CA ASN A 474 6.57 -55.44 -8.93
C ASN A 474 6.56 -56.33 -10.16
N ASP A 475 5.53 -57.18 -10.27
CA ASP A 475 5.39 -58.16 -11.34
C ASP A 475 5.06 -57.49 -12.69
N ASN A 476 5.33 -58.23 -13.77
CA ASN A 476 5.38 -57.81 -15.18
C ASN A 476 4.11 -57.14 -15.74
N ASN A 477 3.82 -55.90 -15.35
CA ASN A 477 2.75 -55.15 -15.98
C ASN A 477 3.19 -54.72 -17.39
N THR A 478 2.52 -55.26 -18.42
CA THR A 478 2.78 -54.93 -19.83
C THR A 478 1.96 -53.73 -20.28
N ASP A 479 1.01 -53.27 -19.47
CA ASP A 479 0.18 -52.08 -19.72
C ASP A 479 1.01 -50.79 -19.84
N GLU A 480 2.19 -50.71 -19.21
CA GLU A 480 3.08 -49.55 -19.34
C GLU A 480 3.74 -49.43 -20.72
N LEU A 481 3.83 -50.54 -21.45
CA LEU A 481 4.39 -50.59 -22.82
C LEU A 481 3.31 -50.47 -23.89
N GLU A 482 2.07 -50.16 -23.52
CA GLU A 482 0.97 -50.09 -24.46
C GLU A 482 1.22 -49.06 -25.57
N GLY A 483 1.24 -49.54 -26.81
CA GLY A 483 1.54 -48.74 -27.99
C GLY A 483 3.03 -48.38 -28.14
N LEU A 484 3.95 -49.07 -27.45
CA LEU A 484 5.38 -48.95 -27.72
C LEU A 484 5.68 -49.35 -29.17
N LEU A 485 6.45 -48.50 -29.84
CA LEU A 485 6.94 -48.75 -31.19
C LEU A 485 8.45 -49.02 -31.16
N ILE A 486 8.91 -49.93 -32.01
CA ILE A 486 10.30 -50.40 -32.09
C ILE A 486 10.75 -50.34 -33.56
N PRO A 487 11.97 -49.87 -33.84
CA PRO A 487 12.46 -49.81 -35.21
C PRO A 487 12.75 -51.22 -35.74
N ASN A 488 12.28 -51.50 -36.95
CA ASN A 488 12.64 -52.70 -37.69
C ASN A 488 13.93 -52.51 -38.51
N ASP A 489 14.37 -53.59 -39.15
CA ASP A 489 15.51 -53.65 -40.09
C ASP A 489 15.43 -52.66 -41.27
N LYS A 490 14.23 -52.13 -41.56
CA LYS A 490 13.97 -51.11 -42.59
C LYS A 490 13.91 -49.68 -42.02
N ASN A 491 14.30 -49.46 -40.77
CA ASN A 491 14.25 -48.17 -40.07
C ASN A 491 12.83 -47.58 -39.92
N VAL A 492 11.81 -48.42 -39.83
CA VAL A 492 10.40 -48.03 -39.60
C VAL A 492 9.97 -48.47 -38.20
N LEU A 493 9.22 -47.63 -37.50
CA LEU A 493 8.68 -47.94 -36.17
C LEU A 493 7.42 -48.81 -36.28
N VAL A 494 7.51 -50.04 -35.78
CA VAL A 494 6.40 -51.01 -35.76
C VAL A 494 6.03 -51.37 -34.33
N ASN A 495 4.84 -51.95 -34.13
CA ASN A 495 4.36 -52.33 -32.80
C ASN A 495 5.29 -53.39 -32.19
N PHE A 496 5.70 -53.19 -30.93
CA PHE A 496 6.60 -54.12 -30.22
C PHE A 496 6.06 -55.55 -30.08
N ARG A 497 4.74 -55.74 -30.22
CA ARG A 497 4.07 -57.06 -30.18
C ARG A 497 4.10 -57.79 -31.53
N GLU A 498 4.40 -57.10 -32.62
CA GLU A 498 4.37 -57.62 -34.00
C GLU A 498 5.78 -57.81 -34.58
N ILE A 499 6.81 -57.51 -33.80
CA ILE A 499 8.22 -57.55 -34.20
C ILE A 499 8.97 -58.67 -33.47
N TYR A 500 9.99 -59.24 -34.12
CA TYR A 500 10.74 -60.39 -33.63
C TYR A 500 12.25 -60.12 -33.59
N PHE A 501 12.91 -60.62 -32.54
CA PHE A 501 14.38 -60.60 -32.47
C PHE A 501 14.96 -61.78 -33.26
N ASP A 502 15.87 -61.52 -34.20
CA ASP A 502 16.56 -62.58 -34.96
C ASP A 502 17.64 -63.26 -34.11
N ASP A 503 17.27 -64.36 -33.46
CA ASP A 503 18.18 -65.26 -32.75
C ASP A 503 18.57 -66.49 -33.59
N MET A 504 18.20 -66.51 -34.87
CA MET A 504 18.38 -67.65 -35.77
C MET A 504 19.53 -67.46 -36.75
N GLY A 505 19.96 -66.22 -37.01
CA GLY A 505 21.13 -65.94 -37.83
C GLY A 505 21.04 -66.61 -39.20
N SER A 506 22.08 -67.33 -39.63
CA SER A 506 22.10 -68.01 -40.93
C SER A 506 21.26 -69.30 -41.03
N ARG A 507 20.54 -69.67 -39.97
CA ARG A 507 19.65 -70.86 -39.98
C ARG A 507 18.35 -70.63 -40.74
N PHE A 508 18.03 -69.38 -41.04
CA PHE A 508 16.94 -68.95 -41.90
C PHE A 508 17.55 -68.21 -43.09
N SER A 509 17.04 -68.49 -44.29
CA SER A 509 17.37 -67.71 -45.49
C SER A 509 16.75 -66.31 -45.43
N ASP A 510 17.34 -65.36 -46.16
CA ASP A 510 16.81 -63.99 -46.23
C ASP A 510 15.36 -63.95 -46.76
N GLU A 511 15.00 -64.89 -47.64
CA GLU A 511 13.62 -65.07 -48.13
C GLU A 511 12.67 -65.52 -47.02
N GLU A 512 13.08 -66.45 -46.16
CA GLU A 512 12.26 -66.89 -45.02
C GLU A 512 12.12 -65.79 -43.96
N LYS A 513 13.19 -65.01 -43.73
CA LYS A 513 13.20 -63.86 -42.82
C LYS A 513 12.30 -62.72 -43.28
N SER A 514 12.17 -62.51 -44.59
CA SER A 514 11.34 -61.45 -45.17
C SER A 514 9.85 -61.53 -44.82
N ASN A 515 9.39 -62.70 -44.34
CA ASN A 515 8.01 -62.92 -43.89
C ASN A 515 7.74 -62.41 -42.46
N TYR A 516 8.77 -61.96 -41.74
CA TYR A 516 8.68 -61.50 -40.36
C TYR A 516 9.19 -60.06 -40.25
N GLU A 517 8.58 -59.27 -39.37
CA GLU A 517 9.11 -57.96 -38.99
C GLU A 517 10.26 -58.17 -38.00
N ILE A 518 11.49 -57.86 -38.40
CA ILE A 518 12.69 -58.11 -37.61
C ILE A 518 13.16 -56.81 -36.95
N VAL A 519 13.53 -56.89 -35.68
CA VAL A 519 14.11 -55.78 -34.91
C VAL A 519 15.38 -55.24 -35.57
N HIS A 520 15.54 -53.92 -35.61
CA HIS A 520 16.74 -53.27 -36.13
C HIS A 520 18.04 -53.79 -35.47
N ASP A 521 19.08 -54.03 -36.26
CA ASP A 521 20.36 -54.69 -35.86
C ASP A 521 21.08 -54.04 -34.66
N SER A 522 20.85 -52.74 -34.44
CA SER A 522 21.47 -52.01 -33.32
C SER A 522 20.78 -52.22 -31.97
N ILE A 523 19.63 -52.92 -31.93
CA ILE A 523 18.95 -53.27 -30.68
C ILE A 523 19.50 -54.60 -30.17
N THR A 524 20.06 -54.58 -28.97
CA THR A 524 20.70 -55.75 -28.37
C THR A 524 19.68 -56.74 -27.80
N GLN A 525 20.10 -58.01 -27.68
CA GLN A 525 19.32 -59.06 -27.02
C GLN A 525 18.89 -58.67 -25.59
N ASP A 526 19.73 -57.96 -24.85
CA ASP A 526 19.43 -57.50 -23.49
C ASP A 526 18.23 -56.53 -23.46
N ILE A 527 18.12 -55.64 -24.45
CA ILE A 527 16.98 -54.72 -24.60
C ILE A 527 15.72 -55.53 -24.96
N THR A 528 15.82 -56.44 -25.93
CA THR A 528 14.66 -57.22 -26.41
C THR A 528 14.09 -58.13 -25.31
N GLU A 529 14.95 -58.77 -24.51
CA GLU A 529 14.55 -59.59 -23.36
C GLU A 529 13.83 -58.77 -22.27
N LYS A 530 14.35 -57.58 -21.95
CA LYS A 530 13.76 -56.69 -20.92
C LYS A 530 12.42 -56.08 -21.35
N LEU A 531 12.26 -55.85 -22.66
CA LEU A 531 11.00 -55.39 -23.26
C LEU A 531 10.00 -56.55 -23.48
N GLY A 532 10.47 -57.80 -23.46
CA GLY A 532 9.63 -58.99 -23.66
C GLY A 532 9.29 -59.25 -25.13
N ILE A 533 10.16 -58.86 -26.05
CA ILE A 533 10.02 -59.13 -27.49
C ILE A 533 10.27 -60.62 -27.72
N GLN A 534 9.44 -61.25 -28.57
CA GLN A 534 9.61 -62.66 -28.89
C GLN A 534 10.83 -62.89 -29.78
N THR A 535 11.54 -64.00 -29.55
CA THR A 535 12.59 -64.41 -30.47
C THR A 535 12.00 -65.17 -31.65
N LEU A 536 12.62 -65.05 -32.83
CA LEU A 536 12.17 -65.72 -34.04
C LEU A 536 12.11 -67.24 -33.84
N LYS A 537 13.08 -67.83 -33.13
CA LYS A 537 13.05 -69.23 -32.70
C LYS A 537 11.84 -69.57 -31.85
N GLY A 538 11.52 -68.74 -30.86
CA GLY A 538 10.38 -68.94 -29.97
C GLY A 538 9.05 -68.95 -30.74
N THR A 539 8.91 -68.09 -31.74
CA THR A 539 7.69 -68.03 -32.56
C THR A 539 7.58 -69.18 -33.55
N VAL A 540 8.68 -69.55 -34.22
CA VAL A 540 8.69 -70.61 -35.24
C VAL A 540 8.64 -72.02 -34.62
N PHE A 541 9.35 -72.25 -33.52
CA PHE A 541 9.53 -73.59 -32.93
C PHE A 541 8.86 -73.76 -31.55
N GLY A 542 8.44 -72.67 -30.88
CA GLY A 542 7.96 -72.69 -29.49
C GLY A 542 6.51 -73.12 -29.28
N ASN A 543 5.75 -73.47 -30.32
CA ASN A 543 4.40 -74.03 -30.16
C ASN A 543 4.38 -75.53 -29.76
N TYR A 544 5.51 -76.11 -29.37
CA TYR A 544 5.58 -77.47 -28.80
C TYR A 544 6.05 -77.44 -27.34
N THR A 545 5.22 -76.94 -26.41
CA THR A 545 5.11 -77.48 -25.03
C THR A 545 4.01 -76.74 -24.25
N LYS A 546 2.77 -77.24 -24.36
CA LYS A 546 1.76 -77.14 -23.30
C LYS A 546 1.40 -78.56 -22.88
N LEU A 547 1.94 -78.99 -21.74
CA LEU A 547 1.35 -79.94 -20.80
C LEU A 547 1.82 -79.58 -19.40
#